data_AF-A0A8D1KJD0-F1
#
_entry.id   AF-A0A8D1KJD0-F1
#
_cell.length_a   1.000
_cell.length_b   1.000
_cell.length_c   1.000
_cell.angle_alpha   90.00
_cell.angle_beta   90.00
_cell.angle_gamma   90.00
#
_symmetry.space_group_name_H-M   'P 1'
#
loop_
_entity.id
_entity.type
_entity.pdbx_description
1 polymer ?
#
loop_
_entity_poly.entity_id
_entity_poly.type
_entity_poly.pdbx_seq_one_letter_code
_entity_poly.pdbx_strand_id
1 'polypeptide(L)'
;MGTGGAQLWAGAGPGRAARGGARGFRGGGGARREKFREGGPPAQTRRGSCRRARVFPDRPVAMSSGGAGSGGPEGAPRAAAALCGLYHEAGQRLRRLQDQLAARDALIARLRARLAALEGDAAPSLVDALLEQVARFREQLRQQDGGAAEAALRQEIERLSEQLEEKERETQQLMNQPEHEREKEVALLRRSVAEKERARAASDILCRSLADETHQLRRTLAATAHMCQHLAKCLDERQRAQGDVGERGPETECASGDASVQAVVEKLQEENRLLKQKVTHVEDLNARWQRYDASRDEYVRGLHAQLRGLQAPLEPESPSSPERLQKEIARLNRQLEEKVDACAEAKQELASARRARDAALERVQMLEQQILAYKDDFSSERADRERAQTRIHELEEQVASLRHQVSWRQDSREPGSCRVRTGGNTPAYLEADASELAVPGGRRFGTGSPWLELPAEGKRPGATARGQGDLQCPHCLRYFSDEQGEELFRHVAECCQ
;
A
#
# COMPACT_ATOMS: atom_id res chain seq x y z
N MET A 1 60.90 38.15 41.06
CA MET A 1 61.31 37.11 40.09
C MET A 1 60.07 36.26 39.83
N GLY A 2 59.57 36.05 38.62
CA GLY A 2 59.91 36.64 37.31
C GLY A 2 58.80 36.33 36.29
N THR A 3 58.85 36.94 35.10
CA THR A 3 58.13 36.58 33.84
C THR A 3 56.71 35.99 33.95
N GLY A 4 55.63 36.63 33.48
CA GLY A 4 55.52 37.60 32.40
C GLY A 4 55.35 36.89 31.05
N GLY A 5 54.15 36.97 30.46
CA GLY A 5 53.79 36.22 29.27
C GLY A 5 52.41 36.62 28.71
N ALA A 6 52.32 37.81 28.12
CA ALA A 6 51.13 38.23 27.38
C ALA A 6 51.21 37.74 25.93
N GLN A 7 50.13 37.14 25.42
CA GLN A 7 49.95 36.89 24.00
C GLN A 7 48.62 37.48 23.53
N LEU A 8 48.71 38.52 22.71
CA LEU A 8 47.67 38.88 21.75
C LEU A 8 47.50 37.73 20.75
N TRP A 9 46.37 37.67 20.04
CA TRP A 9 46.35 37.46 18.58
C TRP A 9 45.04 38.00 17.98
N ALA A 10 45.05 38.27 16.68
CA ALA A 10 44.02 39.08 16.02
C ALA A 10 42.90 38.23 15.39
N GLY A 11 41.72 38.83 15.22
CA GLY A 11 40.62 38.23 14.46
C GLY A 11 40.80 38.38 12.94
N ALA A 12 40.22 37.44 12.18
CA ALA A 12 40.14 37.51 10.72
C ALA A 12 38.74 37.09 10.24
N GLY A 13 38.20 37.82 9.26
CA GLY A 13 36.90 37.56 8.64
C GLY A 13 36.94 36.50 7.52
N PRO A 14 35.78 36.15 6.95
CA PRO A 14 35.62 34.93 6.16
C PRO A 14 36.11 35.04 4.70
N GLY A 15 36.82 34.00 4.24
CA GLY A 15 37.16 33.82 2.83
C GLY A 15 36.04 33.17 2.03
N ARG A 16 35.59 33.83 0.94
CA ARG A 16 34.72 33.19 -0.07
C ARG A 16 35.58 32.30 -0.99
N ALA A 17 35.15 31.07 -1.23
CA ALA A 17 35.75 30.19 -2.24
C ALA A 17 34.84 30.08 -3.47
N ALA A 18 35.41 30.25 -4.67
CA ALA A 18 34.73 30.03 -5.94
C ALA A 18 35.68 29.38 -6.97
N ARG A 19 35.21 28.28 -7.55
CA ARG A 19 35.64 27.51 -8.74
C ARG A 19 34.47 26.52 -8.98
N GLY A 20 34.02 26.17 -10.18
CA GLY A 20 34.75 25.92 -11.43
C GLY A 20 34.87 24.39 -11.62
N GLY A 21 34.63 23.78 -12.79
CA GLY A 21 34.25 24.38 -14.08
C GLY A 21 34.76 23.57 -15.29
N ALA A 22 34.34 22.31 -15.46
CA ALA A 22 34.56 21.49 -16.66
C ALA A 22 33.32 20.57 -16.86
N ARG A 23 32.73 20.36 -18.04
CA ARG A 23 33.23 20.01 -19.39
C ARG A 23 33.84 18.61 -19.49
N GLY A 24 32.99 17.64 -19.85
CA GLY A 24 33.36 16.41 -20.57
C GLY A 24 32.59 16.36 -21.91
N PHE A 25 33.19 15.86 -22.99
CA PHE A 25 32.61 15.91 -24.34
C PHE A 25 33.13 14.76 -25.22
N ARG A 26 32.23 14.10 -25.98
CA ARG A 26 32.49 13.09 -27.03
C ARG A 26 33.27 11.80 -26.64
N GLY A 27 32.59 10.68 -26.80
CA GLY A 27 33.15 9.42 -27.31
C GLY A 27 32.08 8.79 -28.23
N GLY A 28 32.45 8.23 -29.38
CA GLY A 28 31.45 7.72 -30.32
C GLY A 28 32.00 6.89 -31.47
N GLY A 29 31.20 5.91 -31.89
CA GLY A 29 31.48 4.94 -32.94
C GLY A 29 30.75 3.63 -32.64
N GLY A 30 30.26 2.85 -33.61
CA GLY A 30 30.24 3.10 -35.05
C GLY A 30 30.54 1.83 -35.85
N ALA A 31 29.63 1.47 -36.76
CA ALA A 31 29.68 0.24 -37.58
C ALA A 31 29.42 -1.07 -36.79
N ARG A 32 29.03 -2.19 -37.42
CA ARG A 32 28.84 -2.44 -38.86
C ARG A 32 27.69 -3.43 -39.15
N ARG A 33 27.25 -3.43 -40.40
CA ARG A 33 26.30 -4.36 -41.05
C ARG A 33 26.48 -5.83 -40.63
N GLU A 34 25.39 -6.58 -40.75
CA GLU A 34 25.42 -7.74 -41.64
C GLU A 34 24.13 -7.85 -42.49
N LYS A 35 24.17 -8.64 -43.56
CA LYS A 35 23.03 -8.95 -44.42
C LYS A 35 22.99 -10.46 -44.61
N PHE A 36 21.83 -11.09 -44.47
CA PHE A 36 21.56 -12.37 -45.13
C PHE A 36 20.20 -12.36 -45.83
N ARG A 37 20.19 -12.89 -47.05
CA ARG A 37 18.99 -13.44 -47.70
C ARG A 37 19.00 -14.93 -47.41
N GLU A 38 17.83 -15.52 -47.24
CA GLU A 38 17.30 -16.65 -48.04
C GLU A 38 16.04 -17.20 -47.36
N GLY A 39 15.23 -17.99 -48.08
CA GLY A 39 14.01 -18.59 -47.52
C GLY A 39 12.74 -18.31 -48.32
N GLY A 40 12.46 -19.19 -49.29
CA GLY A 40 11.16 -19.37 -49.90
C GLY A 40 11.25 -20.40 -51.04
N PRO A 41 10.13 -21.01 -51.50
CA PRO A 41 8.77 -20.96 -50.96
C PRO A 41 8.48 -22.25 -50.13
N PRO A 42 7.23 -22.74 -50.06
CA PRO A 42 6.86 -23.71 -51.11
C PRO A 42 5.50 -23.45 -51.77
N ALA A 43 5.35 -23.99 -52.98
CA ALA A 43 4.06 -24.24 -53.62
C ALA A 43 3.78 -25.76 -53.60
N GLN A 44 2.66 -26.19 -54.21
CA GLN A 44 2.24 -27.59 -54.42
C GLN A 44 1.54 -28.28 -53.21
N THR A 45 0.57 -29.20 -53.36
CA THR A 45 -0.10 -29.68 -54.61
C THR A 45 -1.52 -30.21 -54.39
N ARG A 46 -2.34 -30.06 -55.45
CA ARG A 46 -3.32 -31.01 -56.01
C ARG A 46 -3.60 -32.35 -55.28
N ARG A 47 -4.89 -32.68 -55.18
CA ARG A 47 -5.66 -33.65 -56.03
C ARG A 47 -7.15 -33.26 -55.86
N GLY A 48 -8.13 -33.58 -56.72
CA GLY A 48 -8.30 -34.45 -57.89
C GLY A 48 -9.82 -34.79 -57.95
N SER A 49 -10.43 -35.27 -59.04
CA SER A 49 -9.95 -35.65 -60.36
C SER A 49 -11.09 -35.61 -61.39
N CYS A 50 -10.71 -35.54 -62.66
CA CYS A 50 -11.46 -35.78 -63.90
C CYS A 50 -12.89 -36.35 -63.86
N ARG A 51 -13.73 -35.83 -64.77
CA ARG A 51 -14.03 -36.54 -66.03
C ARG A 51 -14.29 -35.54 -67.18
N ARG A 52 -13.95 -35.96 -68.41
CA ARG A 52 -14.03 -35.16 -69.64
C ARG A 52 -14.60 -36.03 -70.76
N ALA A 53 -15.41 -35.43 -71.63
CA ALA A 53 -15.89 -35.94 -72.91
C ALA A 53 -16.73 -37.24 -72.93
N ARG A 54 -17.83 -37.19 -73.69
CA ARG A 54 -17.96 -37.98 -74.93
C ARG A 54 -18.64 -37.12 -76.00
N VAL A 55 -18.22 -37.31 -77.24
CA VAL A 55 -18.84 -36.82 -78.48
C VAL A 55 -19.17 -38.08 -79.30
N PHE A 56 -19.94 -37.94 -80.39
CA PHE A 56 -20.32 -38.99 -81.35
C PHE A 56 -21.45 -39.95 -80.88
N PRO A 57 -22.25 -40.54 -81.81
CA PRO A 57 -22.67 -39.99 -83.12
C PRO A 57 -24.14 -40.33 -83.48
N ASP A 58 -24.41 -40.36 -84.79
CA ASP A 58 -25.42 -41.16 -85.52
C ASP A 58 -26.87 -40.67 -85.69
N ARG A 59 -27.08 -40.11 -86.89
CA ARG A 59 -28.23 -40.44 -87.75
C ARG A 59 -28.33 -41.97 -87.96
N PRO A 60 -29.54 -42.52 -88.09
CA PRO A 60 -29.84 -43.55 -89.08
C PRO A 60 -30.12 -42.90 -90.44
N VAL A 61 -29.63 -43.50 -91.53
CA VAL A 61 -30.09 -43.22 -92.90
C VAL A 61 -31.11 -44.30 -93.30
N ALA A 62 -31.95 -43.99 -94.30
CA ALA A 62 -33.08 -44.79 -94.74
C ALA A 62 -32.82 -46.30 -94.91
N MET A 63 -33.86 -47.09 -94.62
CA MET A 63 -34.09 -48.38 -95.26
C MET A 63 -35.40 -48.32 -96.04
N SER A 64 -35.32 -48.62 -97.34
CA SER A 64 -36.46 -48.84 -98.22
C SER A 64 -36.29 -50.22 -98.85
N SER A 65 -37.19 -51.13 -98.55
CA SER A 65 -37.32 -52.42 -99.22
C SER A 65 -38.76 -52.91 -99.05
N GLY A 66 -39.39 -53.32 -100.15
CA GLY A 66 -40.78 -53.80 -100.15
C GLY A 66 -40.86 -55.33 -100.18
N GLY A 67 -42.05 -55.86 -99.93
CA GLY A 67 -42.38 -57.27 -100.05
C GLY A 67 -43.85 -57.50 -99.69
N ALA A 68 -44.56 -58.27 -100.50
CA ALA A 68 -45.99 -58.54 -100.30
C ALA A 68 -46.23 -59.67 -99.28
N GLY A 69 -47.34 -59.62 -98.56
CA GLY A 69 -47.76 -60.66 -97.61
C GLY A 69 -49.20 -60.46 -97.15
N SER A 70 -50.13 -61.19 -97.74
CA SER A 70 -51.58 -61.06 -97.51
C SER A 70 -52.03 -61.67 -96.17
N GLY A 71 -52.92 -61.00 -95.44
CA GLY A 71 -53.67 -61.63 -94.33
C GLY A 71 -54.16 -60.67 -93.25
N GLY A 72 -55.49 -60.46 -93.17
CA GLY A 72 -56.17 -60.02 -91.94
C GLY A 72 -56.31 -61.20 -90.94
N PRO A 73 -56.84 -60.98 -89.72
CA PRO A 73 -58.09 -60.25 -89.53
C PRO A 73 -58.03 -59.08 -88.53
N GLU A 74 -59.18 -58.43 -88.33
CA GLU A 74 -59.32 -57.13 -87.69
C GLU A 74 -59.30 -57.19 -86.16
N GLY A 75 -58.46 -56.38 -85.52
CA GLY A 75 -58.43 -56.23 -84.05
C GLY A 75 -57.31 -55.32 -83.55
N ALA A 76 -56.11 -55.46 -84.13
CA ALA A 76 -54.93 -54.67 -83.77
C ALA A 76 -55.09 -53.13 -83.77
N PRO A 77 -55.74 -52.46 -84.74
CA PRO A 77 -55.64 -51.00 -84.86
C PRO A 77 -56.35 -50.25 -83.73
N ARG A 78 -57.43 -50.79 -83.13
CA ARG A 78 -58.10 -50.15 -81.99
C ARG A 78 -57.27 -50.20 -80.71
N ALA A 79 -56.60 -51.32 -80.44
CA ALA A 79 -55.70 -51.45 -79.28
C ALA A 79 -54.48 -50.54 -79.43
N ALA A 80 -53.87 -50.49 -80.61
CA ALA A 80 -52.77 -49.57 -80.91
C ALA A 80 -53.17 -48.09 -80.76
N ALA A 81 -54.34 -47.69 -81.27
CA ALA A 81 -54.84 -46.33 -81.13
C ALA A 81 -55.09 -45.94 -79.66
N ALA A 82 -55.67 -46.84 -78.85
CA ALA A 82 -55.87 -46.61 -77.42
C ALA A 82 -54.55 -46.44 -76.65
N LEU A 83 -53.55 -47.28 -76.93
CA LEU A 83 -52.21 -47.16 -76.34
C LEU A 83 -51.52 -45.85 -76.76
N CYS A 84 -51.60 -45.46 -78.04
CA CYS A 84 -51.08 -44.17 -78.52
C CYS A 84 -51.76 -42.98 -77.83
N GLY A 85 -53.07 -43.06 -77.57
CA GLY A 85 -53.81 -42.08 -76.77
C GLY A 85 -53.27 -41.97 -75.35
N LEU A 86 -53.11 -43.09 -74.65
CA LEU A 86 -52.56 -43.14 -73.29
C LEU A 86 -51.11 -42.63 -73.20
N TYR A 87 -50.25 -42.95 -74.17
CA TYR A 87 -48.89 -42.38 -74.25
C TYR A 87 -48.91 -40.87 -74.52
N HIS A 88 -49.82 -40.39 -75.37
CA HIS A 88 -49.96 -38.96 -75.62
C HIS A 88 -50.47 -38.22 -74.38
N GLU A 89 -51.45 -38.78 -73.65
CA GLU A 89 -51.92 -38.26 -72.37
C GLU A 89 -50.81 -38.26 -71.30
N ALA A 90 -50.05 -39.34 -71.16
CA ALA A 90 -48.91 -39.40 -70.25
C ALA A 90 -47.88 -38.31 -70.60
N GLY A 91 -47.59 -38.10 -71.88
CA GLY A 91 -46.77 -37.00 -72.37
C GLY A 91 -47.34 -35.61 -72.07
N GLN A 92 -48.66 -35.40 -72.15
CA GLN A 92 -49.29 -34.15 -71.73
C GLN A 92 -49.22 -33.94 -70.21
N ARG A 93 -49.42 -34.99 -69.41
CA ARG A 93 -49.31 -34.93 -67.94
C ARG A 93 -47.87 -34.62 -67.50
N LEU A 94 -46.87 -35.25 -68.13
CA LEU A 94 -45.45 -34.95 -67.94
C LEU A 94 -45.10 -33.50 -68.27
N ARG A 95 -45.56 -32.97 -69.42
CA ARG A 95 -45.34 -31.56 -69.79
C ARG A 95 -45.93 -30.61 -68.74
N ARG A 96 -47.19 -30.81 -68.32
CA ARG A 96 -47.82 -29.98 -67.28
C ARG A 96 -47.06 -30.01 -65.94
N LEU A 97 -46.45 -31.13 -65.58
CA LEU A 97 -45.61 -31.23 -64.38
C LEU A 97 -44.24 -30.53 -64.56
N GLN A 98 -43.65 -30.59 -65.75
CA GLN A 98 -42.44 -29.83 -66.08
C GLN A 98 -42.68 -28.32 -66.06
N ASP A 99 -43.83 -27.85 -66.60
CA ASP A 99 -44.24 -26.45 -66.55
C ASP A 99 -44.42 -25.97 -65.09
N GLN A 100 -45.03 -26.81 -64.23
CA GLN A 100 -45.20 -26.53 -62.80
C GLN A 100 -43.87 -26.50 -62.02
N LEU A 101 -42.91 -27.35 -62.37
CA LEU A 101 -41.56 -27.31 -61.81
C LEU A 101 -40.84 -26.03 -62.23
N ALA A 102 -40.81 -25.71 -63.53
CA ALA A 102 -40.19 -24.48 -64.04
C ALA A 102 -40.81 -23.20 -63.42
N ALA A 103 -42.13 -23.19 -63.19
CA ALA A 103 -42.80 -22.09 -62.48
C ALA A 103 -42.38 -21.97 -61.00
N ARG A 104 -42.15 -23.10 -60.32
CA ARG A 104 -41.62 -23.13 -58.94
C ARG A 104 -40.15 -22.73 -58.88
N ASP A 105 -39.32 -23.19 -59.80
CA ASP A 105 -37.91 -22.78 -59.89
C ASP A 105 -37.78 -21.28 -60.18
N ALA A 106 -38.63 -20.73 -61.06
CA ALA A 106 -38.72 -19.30 -61.33
C ALA A 106 -39.28 -18.47 -60.15
N LEU A 107 -39.96 -19.10 -59.19
CA LEU A 107 -40.34 -18.47 -57.92
C LEU A 107 -39.18 -18.54 -56.91
N ILE A 108 -38.53 -19.70 -56.78
CA ILE A 108 -37.34 -19.90 -55.92
C ILE A 108 -36.22 -18.94 -56.33
N ALA A 109 -35.96 -18.77 -57.63
CA ALA A 109 -35.00 -17.80 -58.15
C ALA A 109 -35.36 -16.35 -57.76
N ARG A 110 -36.64 -15.97 -57.85
CA ARG A 110 -37.11 -14.63 -57.43
C ARG A 110 -37.05 -14.42 -55.93
N LEU A 111 -37.32 -15.45 -55.12
CA LEU A 111 -37.17 -15.39 -53.67
C LEU A 111 -35.70 -15.28 -53.25
N ARG A 112 -34.80 -16.05 -53.87
CA ARG A 112 -33.34 -15.94 -53.66
C ARG A 112 -32.81 -14.57 -54.07
N ALA A 113 -33.26 -14.01 -55.19
CA ALA A 113 -32.88 -12.65 -55.61
C ALA A 113 -33.36 -11.57 -54.62
N ARG A 114 -34.57 -11.73 -54.04
CA ARG A 114 -35.07 -10.82 -53.00
C ARG A 114 -34.33 -10.97 -51.67
N LEU A 115 -33.95 -12.19 -51.29
CA LEU A 115 -33.11 -12.42 -50.10
C LEU A 115 -31.73 -11.80 -50.29
N ALA A 116 -31.04 -12.06 -51.40
CA ALA A 116 -29.72 -11.48 -51.68
C ALA A 116 -29.73 -9.94 -51.74
N ALA A 117 -30.82 -9.32 -52.19
CA ALA A 117 -30.99 -7.86 -52.11
C ALA A 117 -31.14 -7.38 -50.66
N LEU A 118 -31.99 -8.03 -49.86
CA LEU A 118 -32.18 -7.69 -48.45
C LEU A 118 -30.92 -7.94 -47.61
N GLU A 119 -30.17 -9.01 -47.91
CA GLU A 119 -28.88 -9.35 -47.29
C GLU A 119 -27.78 -8.34 -47.65
N GLY A 120 -27.85 -7.71 -48.84
CA GLY A 120 -26.98 -6.59 -49.22
C GLY A 120 -27.32 -5.27 -48.53
N ASP A 121 -28.61 -4.98 -48.32
CA ASP A 121 -29.09 -3.76 -47.68
C ASP A 121 -29.24 -3.87 -46.14
N ALA A 122 -28.84 -5.00 -45.53
CA ALA A 122 -29.03 -5.32 -44.10
C ALA A 122 -28.09 -4.56 -43.13
N ALA A 123 -27.96 -3.24 -43.31
CA ALA A 123 -27.41 -2.28 -42.35
C ALA A 123 -26.10 -2.64 -41.59
N PRO A 124 -25.00 -3.09 -42.24
CA PRO A 124 -23.71 -3.25 -41.55
C PRO A 124 -23.23 -1.91 -40.96
N SER A 125 -23.37 -0.83 -41.74
CA SER A 125 -22.78 0.49 -41.46
C SER A 125 -23.14 1.12 -40.11
N LEU A 126 -24.33 0.86 -39.55
CA LEU A 126 -24.66 1.37 -38.21
C LEU A 126 -24.02 0.53 -37.10
N VAL A 127 -24.00 -0.80 -37.26
CA VAL A 127 -23.35 -1.72 -36.31
C VAL A 127 -21.84 -1.50 -36.34
N ASP A 128 -21.25 -1.40 -37.52
CA ASP A 128 -19.83 -1.12 -37.73
C ASP A 128 -19.44 0.26 -37.16
N ALA A 129 -20.24 1.31 -37.41
CA ALA A 129 -20.00 2.63 -36.84
C ALA A 129 -20.09 2.65 -35.30
N LEU A 130 -21.03 1.90 -34.71
CA LEU A 130 -21.13 1.76 -33.24
C LEU A 130 -19.97 0.94 -32.67
N LEU A 131 -19.52 -0.11 -33.36
CA LEU A 131 -18.34 -0.90 -32.98
C LEU A 131 -17.06 -0.05 -33.05
N GLU A 132 -16.89 0.76 -34.10
CA GLU A 132 -15.83 1.77 -34.19
C GLU A 132 -15.93 2.80 -33.06
N GLN A 133 -17.12 3.31 -32.76
CA GLN A 133 -17.30 4.30 -31.69
C GLN A 133 -16.98 3.72 -30.30
N VAL A 134 -17.40 2.48 -30.03
CA VAL A 134 -17.03 1.74 -28.82
C VAL A 134 -15.53 1.43 -28.77
N ALA A 135 -14.89 1.11 -29.90
CA ALA A 135 -13.45 0.94 -29.97
C ALA A 135 -12.70 2.25 -29.68
N ARG A 136 -13.15 3.37 -30.25
CA ARG A 136 -12.61 4.72 -29.98
C ARG A 136 -12.76 5.12 -28.52
N PHE A 137 -13.92 4.86 -27.88
CA PHE A 137 -14.11 5.15 -26.46
C PHE A 137 -13.25 4.25 -25.55
N ARG A 138 -13.13 2.95 -25.85
CA ARG A 138 -12.22 2.03 -25.14
C ARG A 138 -10.76 2.48 -25.25
N GLU A 139 -10.37 2.99 -26.41
CA GLU A 139 -9.01 3.48 -26.66
C GLU A 139 -8.76 4.85 -26.01
N GLN A 140 -9.77 5.74 -25.96
CA GLN A 140 -9.70 6.99 -25.18
C GLN A 140 -9.61 6.73 -23.68
N LEU A 141 -10.35 5.75 -23.14
CA LEU A 141 -10.22 5.33 -21.74
C LEU A 141 -8.80 4.78 -21.49
N ARG A 142 -8.30 3.85 -22.31
CA ARG A 142 -6.91 3.36 -22.26
C ARG A 142 -5.83 4.43 -22.39
N GLN A 143 -6.15 5.63 -22.86
CA GLN A 143 -5.22 6.77 -22.94
C GLN A 143 -5.38 7.74 -21.76
N GLN A 144 -6.51 7.73 -21.05
CA GLN A 144 -6.74 8.46 -19.80
C GLN A 144 -6.27 7.64 -18.58
N ASP A 145 -6.66 6.37 -18.53
CA ASP A 145 -6.06 5.28 -17.72
C ASP A 145 -4.62 4.97 -18.17
N GLY A 146 -4.15 5.65 -19.23
CA GLY A 146 -2.98 5.33 -20.05
C GLY A 146 -1.62 5.61 -19.45
N GLY A 147 -1.39 5.17 -18.23
CA GLY A 147 -0.07 4.79 -17.72
C GLY A 147 0.96 5.91 -17.50
N ALA A 148 0.83 7.11 -18.06
CA ALA A 148 1.83 8.16 -17.91
C ALA A 148 1.79 8.79 -16.50
N ALA A 149 0.59 9.16 -16.02
CA ALA A 149 0.39 9.61 -14.65
C ALA A 149 0.64 8.47 -13.64
N GLU A 150 0.17 7.26 -13.94
CA GLU A 150 0.45 6.10 -13.08
C GLU A 150 1.93 5.74 -13.02
N ALA A 151 2.67 5.78 -14.12
CA ALA A 151 4.10 5.48 -14.13
C ALA A 151 4.90 6.56 -13.40
N ALA A 152 4.51 7.85 -13.52
CA ALA A 152 5.10 8.90 -12.71
C ALA A 152 4.84 8.69 -11.21
N LEU A 153 3.63 8.27 -10.82
CA LEU A 153 3.31 7.91 -9.44
C LEU A 153 4.05 6.65 -8.97
N ARG A 154 4.18 5.62 -9.82
CA ARG A 154 4.95 4.39 -9.51
C ARG A 154 6.43 4.70 -9.33
N GLN A 155 7.02 5.51 -10.22
CA GLN A 155 8.42 5.97 -10.09
C GLN A 155 8.63 6.82 -8.84
N GLU A 156 7.68 7.67 -8.46
CA GLU A 156 7.77 8.45 -7.22
C GLU A 156 7.59 7.55 -5.97
N ILE A 157 6.74 6.53 -6.03
CA ILE A 157 6.59 5.51 -4.97
C ILE A 157 7.88 4.68 -4.84
N GLU A 158 8.49 4.26 -5.95
CA GLU A 158 9.80 3.57 -5.99
C GLU A 158 10.88 4.46 -5.36
N ARG A 159 11.01 5.71 -5.82
CA ARG A 159 11.97 6.72 -5.30
C ARG A 159 11.78 7.00 -3.82
N LEU A 160 10.54 7.08 -3.33
CA LEU A 160 10.22 7.27 -1.91
C LEU A 160 10.50 5.99 -1.10
N SER A 161 10.28 4.81 -1.68
CA SER A 161 10.60 3.52 -1.05
C SER A 161 12.11 3.36 -0.88
N GLU A 162 12.91 3.65 -1.91
CA GLU A 162 14.38 3.66 -1.84
C GLU A 162 14.89 4.59 -0.72
N GLN A 163 14.30 5.80 -0.59
CA GLN A 163 14.66 6.75 0.47
C GLN A 163 14.22 6.29 1.86
N LEU A 164 13.07 5.63 1.99
CA LEU A 164 12.63 5.03 3.25
C LEU A 164 13.56 3.88 3.65
N GLU A 165 13.89 2.97 2.72
CA GLU A 165 14.85 1.90 2.98
C GLU A 165 16.25 2.43 3.32
N GLU A 166 16.73 3.52 2.69
CA GLU A 166 17.99 4.17 3.06
C GLU A 166 17.94 4.71 4.50
N LYS A 167 16.82 5.31 4.92
CA LYS A 167 16.62 5.81 6.29
C LYS A 167 16.42 4.69 7.31
N GLU A 168 15.81 3.58 6.91
CA GLU A 168 15.76 2.34 7.69
C GLU A 168 17.15 1.70 7.83
N ARG A 169 17.99 1.73 6.77
CA ARG A 169 19.40 1.29 6.83
C ARG A 169 20.23 2.20 7.74
N GLU A 170 20.09 3.52 7.67
CA GLU A 170 20.76 4.47 8.58
C GLU A 170 20.34 4.26 10.04
N THR A 171 19.04 4.18 10.32
CA THR A 171 18.54 3.97 11.68
C THR A 171 18.89 2.59 12.22
N GLN A 172 18.87 1.54 11.39
CA GLN A 172 19.34 0.20 11.78
C GLN A 172 20.86 0.16 11.99
N GLN A 173 21.67 0.92 11.23
CA GLN A 173 23.11 1.06 11.49
C GLN A 173 23.35 1.72 12.85
N LEU A 174 22.67 2.84 13.15
CA LEU A 174 22.73 3.48 14.47
C LEU A 174 22.28 2.52 15.59
N MET A 175 21.21 1.75 15.37
CA MET A 175 20.70 0.75 16.31
C MET A 175 21.56 -0.52 16.41
N ASN A 176 22.50 -0.75 15.48
CA ASN A 176 23.48 -1.83 15.50
C ASN A 176 24.86 -1.41 16.04
N GLN A 177 25.17 -0.11 16.15
CA GLN A 177 26.39 0.36 16.81
C GLN A 177 26.47 -0.15 18.26
N PRO A 178 27.63 -0.57 18.78
CA PRO A 178 27.76 -0.94 20.18
C PRO A 178 27.46 0.24 21.10
N GLU A 179 26.74 -0.01 22.20
CA GLU A 179 26.20 1.04 23.08
C GLU A 179 27.27 2.02 23.57
N HIS A 180 28.46 1.49 23.91
CA HIS A 180 29.62 2.26 24.36
C HIS A 180 30.14 3.29 23.33
N GLU A 181 29.88 3.12 22.03
CA GLU A 181 30.23 4.12 21.02
C GLU A 181 29.19 5.25 20.98
N ARG A 182 27.90 4.93 21.08
CA ARG A 182 26.84 5.94 21.27
C ARG A 182 27.05 6.74 22.55
N GLU A 183 27.45 6.10 23.64
CA GLU A 183 27.79 6.76 24.90
C GLU A 183 28.96 7.74 24.75
N LYS A 184 30.01 7.37 24.00
CA LYS A 184 31.14 8.27 23.69
C LYS A 184 30.67 9.49 22.91
N GLU A 185 29.88 9.31 21.85
CA GLU A 185 29.34 10.41 21.05
C GLU A 185 28.44 11.32 21.89
N VAL A 186 27.50 10.77 22.66
CA VAL A 186 26.65 11.53 23.59
C VAL A 186 27.50 12.28 24.64
N ALA A 187 28.57 11.68 25.15
CA ALA A 187 29.50 12.34 26.08
C ALA A 187 30.35 13.43 25.42
N LEU A 188 30.62 13.37 24.11
CA LEU A 188 31.28 14.44 23.35
C LEU A 188 30.30 15.58 23.04
N LEU A 189 29.08 15.27 22.62
CA LEU A 189 28.02 16.24 22.38
C LEU A 189 27.66 17.02 23.66
N ARG A 190 27.48 16.33 24.79
CA ARG A 190 27.26 16.96 26.11
C ARG A 190 28.41 17.89 26.51
N ARG A 191 29.67 17.53 26.24
CA ARG A 191 30.83 18.41 26.47
C ARG A 191 30.78 19.66 25.58
N SER A 192 30.55 19.51 24.28
CA SER A 192 30.44 20.63 23.33
C SER A 192 29.29 21.59 23.66
N VAL A 193 28.16 21.08 24.16
CA VAL A 193 27.04 21.91 24.66
C VAL A 193 27.47 22.69 25.90
N ALA A 194 28.02 22.04 26.92
CA ALA A 194 28.48 22.70 28.15
C ALA A 194 29.59 23.75 27.89
N GLU A 195 30.46 23.53 26.90
CA GLU A 195 31.47 24.50 26.45
C GLU A 195 30.81 25.73 25.79
N LYS A 196 29.82 25.53 24.92
CA LYS A 196 29.04 26.63 24.30
C LYS A 196 28.23 27.41 25.34
N GLU A 197 27.70 26.75 26.36
CA GLU A 197 26.99 27.39 27.47
C GLU A 197 27.92 28.23 28.35
N ARG A 198 29.11 27.72 28.70
CA ARG A 198 30.16 28.51 29.39
C ARG A 198 30.58 29.73 28.58
N ALA A 199 30.78 29.57 27.28
CA ALA A 199 31.15 30.68 26.38
C ALA A 199 30.05 31.76 26.31
N ARG A 200 28.77 31.36 26.25
CA ARG A 200 27.62 32.28 26.34
C ARG A 200 27.58 33.02 27.67
N ALA A 201 27.67 32.29 28.80
CA ALA A 201 27.65 32.90 30.13
C ALA A 201 28.81 33.89 30.35
N ALA A 202 30.01 33.59 29.85
CA ALA A 202 31.14 34.52 29.86
C ALA A 202 30.86 35.77 29.01
N SER A 203 30.29 35.60 27.81
CA SER A 203 29.87 36.72 26.95
C SER A 203 28.82 37.60 27.63
N ASP A 204 27.81 37.02 28.28
CA ASP A 204 26.75 37.75 28.97
C ASP A 204 27.29 38.59 30.13
N ILE A 205 28.28 38.06 30.88
CA ILE A 205 28.96 38.81 31.95
C ILE A 205 29.75 39.99 31.39
N LEU A 206 30.50 39.79 30.29
CA LEU A 206 31.24 40.87 29.63
C LEU A 206 30.32 41.95 29.07
N CYS A 207 29.20 41.56 28.44
CA CYS A 207 28.19 42.49 27.94
C CYS A 207 27.55 43.32 29.08
N ARG A 208 27.35 42.73 30.27
CA ARG A 208 26.87 43.47 31.45
C ARG A 208 27.92 44.44 31.99
N SER A 209 29.17 44.00 32.18
CA SER A 209 30.26 44.88 32.64
C SER A 209 30.42 46.11 31.73
N LEU A 210 30.50 45.90 30.41
CA LEU A 210 30.62 46.98 29.43
C LEU A 210 29.42 47.93 29.43
N ALA A 211 28.21 47.43 29.70
CA ALA A 211 27.02 48.27 29.87
C ALA A 211 27.09 49.09 31.16
N ASP A 212 27.45 48.48 32.29
CA ASP A 212 27.57 49.15 33.59
C ASP A 212 28.69 50.20 33.59
N GLU A 213 29.85 49.89 33.00
CA GLU A 213 30.94 50.84 32.74
C GLU A 213 30.46 52.01 31.87
N THR A 214 29.72 51.73 30.78
CA THR A 214 29.13 52.77 29.93
C THR A 214 28.13 53.63 30.72
N HIS A 215 27.32 53.05 31.60
CA HIS A 215 26.40 53.79 32.47
C HIS A 215 27.13 54.60 33.53
N GLN A 216 28.24 54.11 34.09
CA GLN A 216 29.09 54.83 35.03
C GLN A 216 29.77 56.03 34.35
N LEU A 217 30.38 55.84 33.18
CA LEU A 217 30.99 56.92 32.40
C LEU A 217 29.96 58.01 32.04
N ARG A 218 28.74 57.63 31.65
CA ARG A 218 27.63 58.58 31.41
C ARG A 218 27.24 59.36 32.67
N ARG A 219 27.16 58.71 33.84
CA ARG A 219 26.91 59.39 35.14
C ARG A 219 28.04 60.36 35.49
N THR A 220 29.29 59.95 35.33
CA THR A 220 30.47 60.81 35.58
C THR A 220 30.51 62.02 34.65
N LEU A 221 30.24 61.83 33.35
CA LEU A 221 30.14 62.93 32.38
C LEU A 221 29.00 63.91 32.70
N ALA A 222 27.84 63.42 33.13
CA ALA A 222 26.75 64.28 33.58
C ALA A 222 27.13 65.07 34.84
N ALA A 223 27.78 64.43 35.81
CA ALA A 223 28.25 65.09 37.04
C ALA A 223 29.31 66.16 36.75
N THR A 224 30.31 65.89 35.90
CA THR A 224 31.31 66.90 35.52
C THR A 224 30.70 68.03 34.69
N ALA A 225 29.74 67.74 33.79
CA ALA A 225 28.99 68.77 33.07
C ALA A 225 28.23 69.71 34.02
N HIS A 226 27.52 69.17 35.03
CA HIS A 226 26.87 69.98 36.06
C HIS A 226 27.87 70.77 36.91
N MET A 227 29.03 70.20 37.24
CA MET A 227 30.08 70.88 37.99
C MET A 227 30.67 72.07 37.19
N CYS A 228 30.89 71.90 35.88
CA CYS A 228 31.29 72.98 34.98
C CYS A 228 30.20 74.05 34.82
N GLN A 229 28.92 73.66 34.72
CA GLN A 229 27.78 74.60 34.72
C GLN A 229 27.69 75.41 36.02
N HIS A 230 27.97 74.79 37.16
CA HIS A 230 28.00 75.46 38.46
C HIS A 230 29.19 76.43 38.57
N LEU A 231 30.38 76.00 38.15
CA LEU A 231 31.57 76.86 38.15
C LEU A 231 31.41 78.08 37.23
N ALA A 232 30.78 77.92 36.06
CA ALA A 232 30.43 79.05 35.19
C ALA A 232 29.55 80.09 35.93
N LYS A 233 28.43 79.65 36.53
CA LYS A 233 27.54 80.52 37.32
C LYS A 233 28.27 81.23 38.46
N CYS A 234 29.10 80.49 39.23
CA CYS A 234 29.85 81.09 40.32
C CYS A 234 30.95 82.07 39.86
N LEU A 235 31.46 81.94 38.63
CA LEU A 235 32.34 82.95 38.03
C LEU A 235 31.54 84.19 37.60
N ASP A 236 30.37 84.02 37.00
CA ASP A 236 29.45 85.12 36.68
C ASP A 236 29.01 85.88 37.94
N GLU A 237 28.85 85.19 39.07
CA GLU A 237 28.49 85.75 40.37
C GLU A 237 29.68 86.40 41.08
N ARG A 238 30.84 85.75 41.13
CA ARG A 238 32.02 86.26 41.86
C ARG A 238 32.62 87.51 41.21
N GLN A 239 32.50 87.65 39.88
CA GLN A 239 32.84 88.90 39.17
C GLN A 239 31.98 90.10 39.62
N ARG A 240 30.83 89.87 40.28
CA ARG A 240 29.97 90.91 40.85
C ARG A 240 30.33 91.26 42.30
N ALA A 241 31.30 90.58 42.94
CA ALA A 241 31.44 90.57 44.39
C ALA A 241 32.88 90.71 44.97
N GLN A 242 33.95 90.52 44.19
CA GLN A 242 35.31 90.41 44.75
C GLN A 242 35.99 91.77 45.03
N GLY A 243 35.67 92.40 46.17
CA GLY A 243 36.12 93.75 46.54
C GLY A 243 37.05 93.96 47.77
N ASP A 244 37.32 92.96 48.65
CA ASP A 244 37.95 93.16 49.99
C ASP A 244 38.99 92.06 50.46
N VAL A 245 39.62 92.19 51.68
CA VAL A 245 41.04 91.77 52.07
C VAL A 245 41.24 91.00 53.47
N GLY A 246 42.46 90.52 53.93
CA GLY A 246 42.78 89.80 55.26
C GLY A 246 44.29 89.48 55.73
N GLU A 247 44.59 88.65 56.82
CA GLU A 247 45.86 87.87 57.31
C GLU A 247 46.67 88.08 58.72
N ARG A 248 47.16 86.96 59.42
CA ARG A 248 48.44 86.53 60.26
C ARG A 248 48.96 86.78 61.79
N GLY A 249 50.06 86.06 62.29
CA GLY A 249 50.83 85.91 63.67
C GLY A 249 52.26 85.12 63.62
N PRO A 250 53.16 84.58 64.59
CA PRO A 250 53.44 84.34 66.12
C PRO A 250 54.95 84.66 66.71
N GLU A 251 55.85 84.08 67.65
CA GLU A 251 56.14 82.93 68.68
C GLU A 251 57.51 83.02 69.61
N THR A 252 58.10 81.96 70.36
CA THR A 252 59.54 81.64 70.98
C THR A 252 59.94 81.36 72.55
N GLU A 253 61.20 80.90 73.00
CA GLU A 253 61.71 80.25 74.34
C GLU A 253 63.26 80.36 74.86
N CYS A 254 63.80 79.70 75.98
CA CYS A 254 65.23 79.12 76.25
C CYS A 254 65.80 78.75 77.73
N ALA A 255 66.71 77.74 77.98
CA ALA A 255 67.80 77.59 79.07
C ALA A 255 68.59 76.20 79.20
N SER A 256 69.75 76.09 79.93
CA SER A 256 70.52 74.81 80.22
C SER A 256 71.58 74.86 81.39
N GLY A 257 71.73 73.79 82.21
CA GLY A 257 72.81 73.67 83.22
C GLY A 257 72.72 72.46 84.17
N ASP A 258 71.51 72.13 84.62
CA ASP A 258 71.15 70.78 85.06
C ASP A 258 71.33 69.85 83.85
N ALA A 259 72.49 69.21 83.72
CA ALA A 259 72.93 68.63 82.44
C ALA A 259 73.49 67.20 82.50
N SER A 260 74.21 66.79 83.56
CA SER A 260 74.87 65.47 83.59
C SER A 260 74.04 64.38 84.28
N VAL A 261 73.59 64.62 85.51
CA VAL A 261 72.54 63.79 86.14
C VAL A 261 71.25 63.92 85.33
N GLN A 262 70.99 65.12 84.80
CA GLN A 262 69.92 65.37 83.83
C GLN A 262 70.07 64.44 82.62
N ALA A 263 71.23 64.35 81.94
CA ALA A 263 71.41 63.44 80.79
C ALA A 263 71.19 61.94 81.11
N VAL A 264 71.30 61.50 82.37
CA VAL A 264 70.91 60.13 82.77
C VAL A 264 69.41 60.03 83.04
N VAL A 265 68.83 61.05 83.68
CA VAL A 265 67.38 61.17 83.90
C VAL A 265 66.62 61.32 82.57
N GLU A 266 67.12 62.11 81.62
CA GLU A 266 66.65 62.29 80.25
C GLU A 266 66.71 60.97 79.47
N LYS A 267 67.80 60.21 79.57
CA LYS A 267 67.87 58.87 78.97
C LYS A 267 66.80 57.95 79.54
N LEU A 268 66.63 57.90 80.87
CA LEU A 268 65.58 57.11 81.50
C LEU A 268 64.17 57.64 81.19
N GLN A 269 63.99 58.95 81.02
CA GLN A 269 62.72 59.56 80.61
C GLN A 269 62.39 59.24 79.15
N GLU A 270 63.36 59.28 78.24
CA GLU A 270 63.19 58.95 76.82
C GLU A 270 63.04 57.44 76.62
N GLU A 271 63.72 56.60 77.40
CA GLU A 271 63.44 55.15 77.47
C GLU A 271 62.04 54.89 78.03
N ASN A 272 61.61 55.60 79.07
CA ASN A 272 60.25 55.49 79.62
C ASN A 272 59.18 55.99 78.63
N ARG A 273 59.48 57.04 77.85
CA ARG A 273 58.66 57.56 76.75
C ARG A 273 58.57 56.56 75.61
N LEU A 274 59.69 55.95 75.21
CA LEU A 274 59.76 54.92 74.18
C LEU A 274 59.02 53.63 74.62
N LEU A 275 59.10 53.28 75.90
CA LEU A 275 58.31 52.19 76.48
C LEU A 275 56.82 52.53 76.49
N LYS A 276 56.42 53.76 76.87
CA LYS A 276 55.02 54.23 76.74
C LYS A 276 54.54 54.19 75.29
N GLN A 277 55.33 54.64 74.32
CA GLN A 277 55.02 54.55 72.89
C GLN A 277 54.89 53.10 72.39
N LYS A 278 55.72 52.19 72.90
CA LYS A 278 55.61 50.75 72.61
C LYS A 278 54.36 50.13 73.22
N VAL A 279 54.01 50.51 74.45
CA VAL A 279 52.76 50.08 75.12
C VAL A 279 51.55 50.58 74.31
N THR A 280 51.47 51.89 74.01
CA THR A 280 50.35 52.41 73.21
C THR A 280 50.29 51.78 71.83
N HIS A 281 51.42 51.49 71.17
CA HIS A 281 51.44 50.77 69.89
C HIS A 281 50.92 49.32 69.99
N VAL A 282 51.21 48.61 71.10
CA VAL A 282 50.68 47.26 71.36
C VAL A 282 49.19 47.30 71.72
N GLU A 283 48.74 48.31 72.46
CA GLU A 283 47.32 48.57 72.74
C GLU A 283 46.56 48.85 71.42
N ASP A 284 47.15 49.64 70.54
CA ASP A 284 46.65 49.95 69.19
C ASP A 284 46.54 48.68 68.30
N LEU A 285 47.53 47.79 68.37
CA LEU A 285 47.53 46.50 67.68
C LEU A 285 46.46 45.56 68.26
N ASN A 286 46.32 45.51 69.58
CA ASN A 286 45.29 44.73 70.27
C ASN A 286 43.88 45.25 69.90
N ALA A 287 43.66 46.56 69.93
CA ALA A 287 42.41 47.19 69.51
C ALA A 287 42.12 47.00 68.01
N ARG A 288 43.13 46.82 67.15
CA ARG A 288 42.93 46.41 65.74
C ARG A 288 42.57 44.92 65.63
N TRP A 289 43.23 44.05 66.39
CA TRP A 289 42.98 42.61 66.40
C TRP A 289 41.57 42.28 66.93
N GLN A 290 41.14 42.90 68.03
CA GLN A 290 39.78 42.73 68.58
C GLN A 290 38.68 43.15 67.58
N ARG A 291 38.90 44.23 66.82
CA ARG A 291 37.98 44.65 65.75
C ARG A 291 37.93 43.66 64.59
N TYR A 292 39.07 43.07 64.22
CA TYR A 292 39.11 42.01 63.22
C TYR A 292 38.36 40.75 63.70
N ASP A 293 38.58 40.32 64.95
CA ASP A 293 37.98 39.10 65.48
C ASP A 293 36.46 39.24 65.67
N ALA A 294 35.97 40.40 66.14
CA ALA A 294 34.56 40.71 66.19
C ALA A 294 33.90 40.70 64.78
N SER A 295 34.56 41.29 63.78
CA SER A 295 34.09 41.31 62.39
C SER A 295 34.10 39.91 61.74
N ARG A 296 35.12 39.10 62.06
CA ARG A 296 35.19 37.67 61.70
C ARG A 296 34.01 36.89 62.30
N ASP A 297 33.70 37.10 63.58
CA ASP A 297 32.57 36.44 64.24
C ASP A 297 31.21 36.92 63.71
N GLU A 298 31.06 38.19 63.31
CA GLU A 298 29.88 38.66 62.56
C GLU A 298 29.74 37.97 61.21
N TYR A 299 30.81 37.87 60.43
CA TYR A 299 30.82 37.15 59.14
C TYR A 299 30.49 35.66 59.32
N VAL A 300 31.09 34.99 60.30
CA VAL A 300 30.83 33.58 60.61
C VAL A 300 29.37 33.38 61.09
N ARG A 301 28.81 34.29 61.90
CA ARG A 301 27.39 34.27 62.27
C ARG A 301 26.48 34.49 61.05
N GLY A 302 26.86 35.37 60.13
CA GLY A 302 26.18 35.58 58.85
C GLY A 302 26.14 34.31 57.99
N LEU A 303 27.27 33.61 57.84
CA LEU A 303 27.34 32.33 57.13
C LEU A 303 26.48 31.24 57.81
N HIS A 304 26.49 31.16 59.15
CA HIS A 304 25.62 30.22 59.88
C HIS A 304 24.13 30.55 59.71
N ALA A 305 23.76 31.84 59.62
CA ALA A 305 22.39 32.26 59.32
C ALA A 305 21.97 31.91 57.88
N GLN A 306 22.87 32.10 56.90
CA GLN A 306 22.62 31.71 55.51
C GLN A 306 22.49 30.19 55.36
N LEU A 307 23.41 29.42 55.96
CA LEU A 307 23.33 27.95 55.99
C LEU A 307 22.07 27.47 56.70
N ARG A 308 21.68 28.08 57.82
CA ARG A 308 20.40 27.77 58.50
C ARG A 308 19.18 28.15 57.66
N GLY A 309 19.24 29.20 56.84
CA GLY A 309 18.19 29.54 55.87
C GLY A 309 18.07 28.53 54.72
N LEU A 310 19.17 27.84 54.37
CA LEU A 310 19.20 26.78 53.35
C LEU A 310 18.93 25.38 53.93
N GLN A 311 19.19 25.18 55.23
CA GLN A 311 19.00 23.93 55.97
C GLN A 311 17.80 23.96 56.92
N ALA A 312 16.95 25.00 56.85
CA ALA A 312 15.74 25.09 57.65
C ALA A 312 14.89 23.84 57.40
N PRO A 313 14.55 23.05 58.44
CA PRO A 313 13.68 21.89 58.28
C PRO A 313 12.35 22.27 57.63
N LEU A 314 11.72 21.29 56.97
CA LEU A 314 10.37 21.44 56.42
C LEU A 314 9.36 21.64 57.56
N GLU A 315 9.13 22.89 57.96
CA GLU A 315 7.99 23.29 58.78
C GLU A 315 6.76 23.52 57.86
N PRO A 316 5.58 22.98 58.18
CA PRO A 316 4.61 22.54 57.17
C PRO A 316 3.62 23.61 56.66
N GLU A 317 3.91 24.91 56.78
CA GLU A 317 2.90 25.98 56.67
C GLU A 317 2.91 26.80 55.36
N SER A 318 3.73 26.47 54.36
CA SER A 318 3.58 27.04 53.00
C SER A 318 4.20 26.15 51.93
N PRO A 319 3.52 25.92 50.78
CA PRO A 319 4.02 25.06 49.71
C PRO A 319 5.21 25.71 49.01
N SER A 320 6.40 25.35 49.48
CA SER A 320 7.68 25.87 49.03
C SER A 320 7.92 25.60 47.54
N SER A 321 8.79 26.38 46.90
CA SER A 321 9.12 26.18 45.48
C SER A 321 9.57 24.75 45.11
N PRO A 322 10.38 24.01 45.90
CA PRO A 322 10.68 22.60 45.60
C PRO A 322 9.45 21.70 45.68
N GLU A 323 8.54 21.88 46.63
CA GLU A 323 7.30 21.08 46.68
C GLU A 323 6.41 21.32 45.46
N ARG A 324 6.31 22.55 44.98
CA ARG A 324 5.53 22.87 43.79
C ARG A 324 6.11 22.17 42.56
N LEU A 325 7.44 22.09 42.46
CA LEU A 325 8.13 21.32 41.43
C LEU A 325 7.93 19.82 41.61
N GLN A 326 7.99 19.27 42.83
CA GLN A 326 7.72 17.86 43.11
C GLN A 326 6.27 17.45 42.75
N LYS A 327 5.30 18.30 43.11
CA LYS A 327 3.87 18.11 42.78
C LYS A 327 3.64 18.16 41.26
N GLU A 328 4.36 19.02 40.54
CA GLU A 328 4.32 19.07 39.07
C GLU A 328 5.03 17.87 38.41
N ILE A 329 6.17 17.42 38.93
CA ILE A 329 6.86 16.20 38.47
C ILE A 329 5.95 14.97 38.66
N ALA A 330 5.29 14.85 39.83
CA ALA A 330 4.32 13.77 40.06
C ALA A 330 3.13 13.85 39.09
N ARG A 331 2.62 15.06 38.80
CA ARG A 331 1.55 15.29 37.81
C ARG A 331 1.98 14.87 36.40
N LEU A 332 3.19 15.21 35.99
CA LEU A 332 3.74 14.90 34.67
C LEU A 332 4.10 13.40 34.53
N ASN A 333 4.64 12.77 35.57
CA ASN A 333 4.89 11.32 35.59
C ASN A 333 3.59 10.54 35.44
N ARG A 334 2.55 10.90 36.20
CA ARG A 334 1.22 10.26 36.08
C ARG A 334 0.62 10.45 34.68
N GLN A 335 0.83 11.60 34.05
CA GLN A 335 0.41 11.83 32.66
C GLN A 335 1.26 11.08 31.63
N LEU A 336 2.54 10.80 31.92
CA LEU A 336 3.39 9.97 31.09
C LEU A 336 2.96 8.49 31.19
N GLU A 337 2.68 8.00 32.40
CA GLU A 337 2.12 6.67 32.67
C GLU A 337 0.78 6.49 31.91
N GLU A 338 -0.19 7.39 32.11
CA GLU A 338 -1.46 7.43 31.36
C GLU A 338 -1.29 7.40 29.82
N LYS A 339 -0.19 7.94 29.29
CA LYS A 339 0.11 7.93 27.84
C LYS A 339 0.92 6.72 27.39
N VAL A 340 1.73 6.12 28.25
CA VAL A 340 2.43 4.86 27.98
C VAL A 340 1.43 3.72 27.93
N ASP A 341 0.49 3.67 28.88
CA ASP A 341 -0.56 2.65 28.97
C ASP A 341 -1.51 2.72 27.76
N ALA A 342 -2.04 3.90 27.44
CA ALA A 342 -2.85 4.09 26.22
C ALA A 342 -2.08 3.76 24.92
N CYS A 343 -0.76 3.99 24.90
CA CYS A 343 0.10 3.55 23.79
C CYS A 343 0.38 2.03 23.79
N ALA A 344 0.22 1.33 24.91
CA ALA A 344 0.32 -0.13 25.00
C ALA A 344 -1.00 -0.79 24.54
N GLU A 345 -2.14 -0.27 24.98
CA GLU A 345 -3.47 -0.67 24.53
C GLU A 345 -3.60 -0.54 23.01
N ALA A 346 -3.31 0.63 22.43
CA ALA A 346 -3.36 0.85 20.99
C ALA A 346 -2.41 -0.05 20.18
N LYS A 347 -1.26 -0.46 20.76
CA LYS A 347 -0.36 -1.46 20.14
C LYS A 347 -0.96 -2.86 20.18
N GLN A 348 -1.64 -3.22 21.27
CA GLN A 348 -2.32 -4.51 21.41
C GLN A 348 -3.52 -4.62 20.46
N GLU A 349 -4.31 -3.55 20.31
CA GLU A 349 -5.39 -3.43 19.32
C GLU A 349 -4.87 -3.53 17.89
N LEU A 350 -3.80 -2.80 17.54
CA LEU A 350 -3.16 -2.91 16.23
C LEU A 350 -2.64 -4.33 15.96
N ALA A 351 -2.13 -5.02 16.99
CA ALA A 351 -1.70 -6.41 16.88
C ALA A 351 -2.87 -7.39 16.74
N SER A 352 -4.04 -7.16 17.37
CA SER A 352 -5.23 -7.99 17.13
C SER A 352 -5.83 -7.73 15.74
N ALA A 353 -5.90 -6.46 15.31
CA ALA A 353 -6.38 -6.09 13.98
C ALA A 353 -5.51 -6.67 12.85
N ARG A 354 -4.17 -6.70 13.02
CA ARG A 354 -3.27 -7.39 12.10
C ARG A 354 -3.57 -8.89 12.01
N ARG A 355 -3.64 -9.60 13.14
CA ARG A 355 -4.00 -11.04 13.16
C ARG A 355 -5.37 -11.31 12.52
N ALA A 356 -6.36 -10.46 12.75
CA ALA A 356 -7.69 -10.58 12.15
C ALA A 356 -7.66 -10.36 10.62
N ARG A 357 -6.90 -9.38 10.14
CA ARG A 357 -6.63 -9.17 8.70
C ARG A 357 -5.94 -10.38 8.09
N ASP A 358 -4.92 -10.90 8.75
CA ASP A 358 -4.07 -11.97 8.22
C ASP A 358 -4.88 -13.28 8.11
N ALA A 359 -5.67 -13.62 9.13
CA ALA A 359 -6.64 -14.73 9.08
C ALA A 359 -7.75 -14.52 8.03
N ALA A 360 -8.14 -13.27 7.73
CA ALA A 360 -9.07 -12.98 6.65
C ALA A 360 -8.43 -13.19 5.26
N LEU A 361 -7.14 -12.87 5.09
CA LEU A 361 -6.39 -13.16 3.87
C LEU A 361 -6.21 -14.68 3.66
N GLU A 362 -5.88 -15.44 4.72
CA GLU A 362 -5.87 -16.91 4.68
C GLU A 362 -7.24 -17.47 4.25
N ARG A 363 -8.34 -16.92 4.78
CA ARG A 363 -9.70 -17.31 4.38
C ARG A 363 -10.00 -16.99 2.91
N VAL A 364 -9.54 -15.85 2.39
CA VAL A 364 -9.68 -15.51 0.96
C VAL A 364 -8.91 -16.50 0.09
N GLN A 365 -7.65 -16.79 0.42
CA GLN A 365 -6.84 -17.77 -0.32
C GLN A 365 -7.49 -19.16 -0.33
N MET A 366 -8.07 -19.61 0.79
CA MET A 366 -8.81 -20.88 0.85
C MET A 366 -10.07 -20.88 -0.03
N LEU A 367 -10.77 -19.75 -0.14
CA LEU A 367 -11.92 -19.59 -1.05
C LEU A 367 -11.48 -19.55 -2.52
N GLU A 368 -10.34 -18.93 -2.84
CA GLU A 368 -9.75 -18.97 -4.19
C GLU A 368 -9.40 -20.40 -4.61
N GLN A 369 -8.79 -21.19 -3.72
CA GLN A 369 -8.53 -22.61 -3.99
C GLN A 369 -9.82 -23.43 -4.16
N GLN A 370 -10.87 -23.13 -3.37
CA GLN A 370 -12.18 -23.78 -3.52
C GLN A 370 -12.84 -23.44 -4.87
N ILE A 371 -12.76 -22.19 -5.32
CA ILE A 371 -13.26 -21.75 -6.64
C ILE A 371 -12.48 -22.45 -7.76
N LEU A 372 -11.15 -22.59 -7.63
CA LEU A 372 -10.33 -23.31 -8.61
C LEU A 372 -10.73 -24.79 -8.70
N ALA A 373 -10.88 -25.48 -7.56
CA ALA A 373 -11.32 -26.87 -7.50
C ALA A 373 -12.69 -27.06 -8.15
N TYR A 374 -13.72 -26.30 -7.76
CA TYR A 374 -15.06 -26.40 -8.34
C TYR A 374 -15.09 -26.08 -9.84
N LYS A 375 -14.23 -25.18 -10.32
CA LYS A 375 -14.05 -24.89 -11.75
C LYS A 375 -13.45 -26.09 -12.50
N ASP A 376 -12.54 -26.84 -11.89
CA ASP A 376 -11.93 -28.05 -12.47
C ASP A 376 -12.87 -29.27 -12.39
N ASP A 377 -13.64 -29.41 -11.30
CA ASP A 377 -14.72 -30.40 -11.17
C ASP A 377 -15.79 -30.21 -12.26
N PHE A 378 -16.27 -28.97 -12.45
CA PHE A 378 -17.25 -28.63 -13.49
C PHE A 378 -16.69 -28.79 -14.92
N SER A 379 -15.38 -28.63 -15.10
CA SER A 379 -14.71 -28.90 -16.37
C SER A 379 -14.60 -30.40 -16.63
N SER A 380 -14.37 -31.19 -15.58
CA SER A 380 -14.33 -32.65 -15.64
C SER A 380 -15.71 -33.25 -15.93
N GLU A 381 -16.79 -32.80 -15.26
CA GLU A 381 -18.16 -33.25 -15.56
C GLU A 381 -18.53 -32.94 -17.01
N ARG A 382 -18.24 -31.72 -17.49
CA ARG A 382 -18.48 -31.38 -18.90
C ARG A 382 -17.75 -32.35 -19.84
N ALA A 383 -16.50 -32.68 -19.55
CA ALA A 383 -15.73 -33.59 -20.38
C ALA A 383 -16.27 -35.04 -20.32
N ASP A 384 -16.80 -35.50 -19.17
CA ASP A 384 -17.51 -36.79 -19.08
C ASP A 384 -18.87 -36.77 -19.77
N ARG A 385 -19.59 -35.65 -19.71
CA ARG A 385 -20.85 -35.43 -20.42
C ARG A 385 -20.64 -35.42 -21.93
N GLU A 386 -19.58 -34.80 -22.42
CA GLU A 386 -19.16 -34.82 -23.82
C GLU A 386 -18.78 -36.25 -24.25
N ARG A 387 -17.97 -36.98 -23.46
CA ARG A 387 -17.69 -38.41 -23.68
C ARG A 387 -18.97 -39.26 -23.77
N ALA A 388 -19.91 -39.04 -22.85
CA ALA A 388 -21.20 -39.74 -22.84
C ALA A 388 -22.05 -39.38 -24.06
N GLN A 389 -22.06 -38.11 -24.50
CA GLN A 389 -22.72 -37.68 -25.73
C GLN A 389 -22.12 -38.34 -26.97
N THR A 390 -20.79 -38.38 -27.11
CA THR A 390 -20.13 -39.12 -28.21
C THR A 390 -20.57 -40.59 -28.20
N ARG A 391 -20.56 -41.24 -27.03
CA ARG A 391 -20.97 -42.64 -26.92
C ARG A 391 -22.45 -42.88 -27.23
N ILE A 392 -23.33 -41.92 -26.96
CA ILE A 392 -24.74 -41.98 -27.38
C ILE A 392 -24.84 -41.96 -28.91
N HIS A 393 -24.17 -41.02 -29.59
CA HIS A 393 -24.19 -40.95 -31.06
C HIS A 393 -23.62 -42.23 -31.70
N GLU A 394 -22.50 -42.77 -31.19
CA GLU A 394 -21.95 -44.06 -31.64
C GLU A 394 -22.98 -45.21 -31.55
N LEU A 395 -23.75 -45.26 -30.45
CA LEU A 395 -24.77 -46.28 -30.23
C LEU A 395 -26.01 -46.06 -31.11
N GLU A 396 -26.39 -44.81 -31.38
CA GLU A 396 -27.45 -44.47 -32.33
C GLU A 396 -27.07 -44.86 -33.77
N GLU A 397 -25.83 -44.61 -34.20
CA GLU A 397 -25.30 -45.07 -35.49
C GLU A 397 -25.28 -46.61 -35.59
N GLN A 398 -24.88 -47.31 -34.53
CA GLN A 398 -24.95 -48.78 -34.45
C GLN A 398 -26.38 -49.29 -34.53
N VAL A 399 -27.32 -48.68 -33.80
CA VAL A 399 -28.75 -49.05 -33.83
C VAL A 399 -29.37 -48.75 -35.21
N ALA A 400 -29.04 -47.64 -35.84
CA ALA A 400 -29.47 -47.31 -37.21
C ALA A 400 -28.92 -48.33 -38.22
N SER A 401 -27.64 -48.69 -38.10
CA SER A 401 -26.97 -49.70 -38.94
C SER A 401 -27.60 -51.09 -38.78
N LEU A 402 -27.90 -51.51 -37.54
CA LEU A 402 -28.57 -52.77 -37.26
C LEU A 402 -30.01 -52.79 -37.77
N ARG A 403 -30.78 -51.69 -37.59
CA ARG A 403 -32.13 -51.54 -38.17
C ARG A 403 -32.09 -51.65 -39.69
N HIS A 404 -31.11 -51.03 -40.34
CA HIS A 404 -30.92 -51.11 -41.79
C HIS A 404 -30.60 -52.55 -42.24
N GLN A 405 -29.69 -53.25 -41.54
CA GLN A 405 -29.39 -54.66 -41.80
C GLN A 405 -30.61 -55.58 -41.59
N VAL A 406 -31.47 -55.31 -40.61
CA VAL A 406 -32.71 -56.06 -40.38
C VAL A 406 -33.71 -55.80 -41.51
N SER A 407 -33.87 -54.55 -41.98
CA SER A 407 -34.68 -54.24 -43.17
C SER A 407 -34.16 -55.03 -44.37
N TRP A 408 -32.88 -54.89 -44.74
CA TRP A 408 -32.29 -55.64 -45.87
C TRP A 408 -32.50 -57.16 -45.76
N ARG A 409 -32.46 -57.76 -44.56
CA ARG A 409 -32.76 -59.20 -44.37
C ARG A 409 -34.25 -59.56 -44.44
N GLN A 410 -35.16 -58.62 -44.19
CA GLN A 410 -36.59 -58.79 -44.41
C GLN A 410 -36.94 -58.58 -45.89
N ASP A 411 -36.43 -57.51 -46.51
CA ASP A 411 -36.63 -57.17 -47.92
C ASP A 411 -36.00 -58.22 -48.87
N SER A 412 -34.91 -58.89 -48.44
CA SER A 412 -34.30 -60.02 -49.16
C SER A 412 -34.96 -61.38 -48.87
N ARG A 413 -36.04 -61.44 -48.08
CA ARG A 413 -36.89 -62.63 -47.97
C ARG A 413 -38.08 -62.47 -48.92
N GLU A 414 -38.08 -63.24 -50.00
CA GLU A 414 -39.30 -63.47 -50.78
C GLU A 414 -40.44 -63.94 -49.85
N PRO A 415 -41.70 -63.53 -50.09
CA PRO A 415 -42.85 -63.99 -49.31
C PRO A 415 -43.24 -65.43 -49.67
N GLY A 416 -42.37 -66.39 -49.30
CA GLY A 416 -42.47 -67.79 -49.70
C GLY A 416 -42.16 -68.79 -48.58
N SER A 417 -43.07 -69.76 -48.41
CA SER A 417 -42.88 -71.02 -47.66
C SER A 417 -42.67 -70.91 -46.14
N CYS A 418 -43.77 -70.86 -45.40
CA CYS A 418 -43.79 -71.31 -44.01
C CYS A 418 -43.54 -72.82 -43.93
N ARG A 419 -42.46 -73.25 -43.26
CA ARG A 419 -42.42 -74.58 -42.61
C ARG A 419 -41.89 -74.47 -41.19
N VAL A 420 -42.79 -74.65 -40.23
CA VAL A 420 -42.43 -75.14 -38.89
C VAL A 420 -41.73 -76.48 -39.05
N ARG A 421 -40.62 -76.68 -38.35
CA ARG A 421 -40.04 -78.02 -38.17
C ARG A 421 -39.54 -78.20 -36.74
N THR A 422 -40.43 -78.69 -35.89
CA THR A 422 -40.08 -79.29 -34.60
C THR A 422 -39.14 -80.47 -34.85
N GLY A 423 -38.09 -80.58 -34.06
CA GLY A 423 -37.09 -81.64 -34.17
C GLY A 423 -35.76 -81.17 -33.58
N GLY A 424 -35.51 -81.52 -32.31
CA GLY A 424 -34.26 -81.17 -31.64
C GLY A 424 -33.14 -82.17 -31.93
N ASN A 425 -31.91 -81.79 -31.57
CA ASN A 425 -31.00 -82.65 -30.82
C ASN A 425 -29.90 -81.81 -30.17
N THR A 426 -29.41 -82.29 -29.03
CA THR A 426 -28.29 -81.72 -28.26
C THR A 426 -26.95 -81.92 -28.95
N PRO A 427 -25.95 -81.10 -28.58
CA PRO A 427 -24.66 -81.66 -28.17
C PRO A 427 -24.30 -81.35 -26.71
N ALA A 428 -23.29 -82.05 -26.20
CA ALA A 428 -22.71 -81.98 -24.86
C ALA A 428 -22.49 -80.53 -24.34
N TYR A 429 -22.80 -80.20 -23.08
CA TYR A 429 -22.07 -80.64 -21.87
C TYR A 429 -20.57 -80.32 -21.93
N LEU A 430 -20.19 -79.16 -21.37
CA LEU A 430 -19.07 -79.06 -20.44
C LEU A 430 -19.51 -78.16 -19.29
N GLU A 431 -19.95 -78.81 -18.21
CA GLU A 431 -20.26 -78.21 -16.92
C GLU A 431 -18.94 -78.10 -16.14
N ALA A 432 -18.63 -76.91 -15.60
CA ALA A 432 -17.42 -76.64 -14.84
C ALA A 432 -17.80 -75.77 -13.64
N ASP A 433 -18.20 -76.44 -12.56
CA ASP A 433 -18.81 -75.83 -11.38
C ASP A 433 -18.12 -76.30 -10.09
N ALA A 434 -18.47 -75.65 -8.98
CA ALA A 434 -17.87 -75.74 -7.64
C ALA A 434 -16.45 -75.11 -7.51
N SER A 435 -16.08 -74.53 -6.36
CA SER A 435 -16.72 -74.65 -5.03
C SER A 435 -16.88 -73.30 -4.31
N GLU A 436 -18.07 -73.05 -3.76
CA GLU A 436 -18.16 -72.42 -2.44
C GLU A 436 -17.74 -73.43 -1.36
N LEU A 437 -17.13 -72.99 -0.26
CA LEU A 437 -17.27 -73.69 1.04
C LEU A 437 -16.82 -72.85 2.25
N ALA A 438 -17.77 -72.65 3.18
CA ALA A 438 -17.64 -72.48 4.64
C ALA A 438 -16.64 -71.45 5.26
N VAL A 439 -17.20 -70.61 6.15
CA VAL A 439 -16.47 -69.84 7.18
C VAL A 439 -16.51 -70.59 8.53
N PRO A 440 -15.36 -70.73 9.21
CA PRO A 440 -15.24 -70.31 10.61
C PRO A 440 -13.92 -69.52 10.84
N GLY A 441 -13.79 -68.50 11.69
CA GLY A 441 -14.66 -68.02 12.77
C GLY A 441 -13.84 -67.84 14.06
N GLY A 442 -13.22 -66.66 14.29
CA GLY A 442 -12.29 -66.50 15.43
C GLY A 442 -11.79 -65.09 15.80
N ARG A 443 -12.39 -64.51 16.86
CA ARG A 443 -11.82 -63.54 17.84
C ARG A 443 -11.26 -62.16 17.38
N ARG A 444 -12.15 -61.15 17.51
CA ARG A 444 -11.98 -59.79 18.08
C ARG A 444 -10.58 -59.38 18.64
N PHE A 445 -10.17 -58.15 18.30
CA PHE A 445 -10.16 -56.93 19.14
C PHE A 445 -10.25 -55.67 18.23
N GLY A 446 -10.74 -54.49 18.65
CA GLY A 446 -11.31 -54.18 19.97
C GLY A 446 -11.73 -52.73 20.33
N THR A 447 -11.95 -51.78 19.41
CA THR A 447 -12.40 -50.39 19.72
C THR A 447 -13.14 -49.74 18.54
N GLY A 448 -14.19 -48.91 18.71
CA GLY A 448 -14.91 -48.58 19.96
C GLY A 448 -15.98 -47.47 19.90
N SER A 449 -17.14 -47.72 19.23
CA SER A 449 -18.46 -47.07 19.48
C SER A 449 -18.64 -45.55 19.18
N PRO A 450 -19.87 -44.99 19.20
CA PRO A 450 -21.21 -45.55 18.92
C PRO A 450 -22.01 -44.78 17.83
N TRP A 451 -23.27 -45.19 17.60
CA TRP A 451 -24.30 -44.49 16.79
C TRP A 451 -25.41 -43.90 17.69
N LEU A 452 -26.33 -43.11 17.09
CA LEU A 452 -27.48 -42.40 17.71
C LEU A 452 -27.07 -41.17 18.56
N GLU A 453 -27.90 -40.12 18.70
CA GLU A 453 -29.36 -40.01 18.49
C GLU A 453 -29.79 -38.93 17.46
N LEU A 454 -31.03 -39.05 16.95
CA LEU A 454 -31.84 -37.91 16.49
C LEU A 454 -33.12 -37.84 17.36
N PRO A 455 -33.54 -36.65 17.82
CA PRO A 455 -34.89 -36.46 18.33
C PRO A 455 -35.89 -36.42 17.16
N ALA A 456 -37.05 -37.05 17.33
CA ALA A 456 -38.16 -36.94 16.39
C ALA A 456 -39.18 -35.90 16.88
N GLU A 457 -39.63 -35.03 15.98
CA GLU A 457 -41.04 -34.64 15.71
C GLU A 457 -41.07 -33.39 14.81
N GLY A 458 -42.15 -33.20 14.04
CA GLY A 458 -42.30 -32.04 13.14
C GLY A 458 -43.01 -32.36 11.82
N LYS A 459 -44.34 -32.37 11.85
CA LYS A 459 -45.21 -32.63 10.68
C LYS A 459 -44.88 -31.69 9.50
N ARG A 460 -44.77 -32.24 8.28
CA ARG A 460 -44.96 -31.48 7.04
C ARG A 460 -46.46 -31.32 6.74
N PRO A 461 -46.96 -30.08 6.55
CA PRO A 461 -48.15 -29.83 5.74
C PRO A 461 -47.79 -29.09 4.43
N GLY A 462 -48.58 -29.32 3.38
CA GLY A 462 -48.77 -28.37 2.26
C GLY A 462 -47.53 -27.98 1.43
N ALA A 463 -47.26 -28.73 0.36
CA ALA A 463 -46.46 -28.23 -0.76
C ALA A 463 -47.31 -27.30 -1.65
N THR A 464 -47.54 -26.06 -1.21
CA THR A 464 -47.94 -24.96 -2.11
C THR A 464 -46.69 -24.31 -2.70
N ALA A 465 -46.73 -23.94 -3.98
CA ALA A 465 -45.55 -23.43 -4.69
C ALA A 465 -45.01 -22.15 -4.04
N ARG A 466 -43.77 -22.20 -3.55
CA ARG A 466 -42.98 -21.00 -3.24
C ARG A 466 -42.40 -20.45 -4.54
N GLY A 467 -42.42 -19.13 -4.70
CA GLY A 467 -41.63 -18.48 -5.74
C GLY A 467 -40.14 -18.70 -5.49
N GLN A 468 -39.37 -18.81 -6.57
CA GLN A 468 -37.91 -18.64 -6.51
C GLN A 468 -37.63 -17.15 -6.73
N GLY A 469 -37.85 -16.34 -5.70
CA GLY A 469 -37.70 -14.87 -5.76
C GLY A 469 -38.54 -14.10 -4.73
N ASP A 470 -38.55 -14.58 -3.48
CA ASP A 470 -39.19 -13.92 -2.34
C ASP A 470 -38.13 -13.58 -1.28
N LEU A 471 -37.82 -12.29 -1.12
CA LEU A 471 -36.95 -11.76 -0.08
C LEU A 471 -37.69 -11.71 1.27
N GLN A 472 -36.96 -11.81 2.39
CA GLN A 472 -37.57 -11.89 3.73
C GLN A 472 -36.94 -10.91 4.72
N CYS A 473 -37.79 -10.20 5.47
CA CYS A 473 -37.36 -9.34 6.58
C CYS A 473 -36.84 -10.20 7.74
N PRO A 474 -35.58 -10.02 8.21
CA PRO A 474 -34.99 -10.88 9.23
C PRO A 474 -35.58 -10.68 10.64
N HIS A 475 -36.33 -9.59 10.87
CA HIS A 475 -36.89 -9.26 12.20
C HIS A 475 -38.31 -9.80 12.41
N CYS A 476 -39.21 -9.65 11.43
CA CYS A 476 -40.60 -10.09 11.52
C CYS A 476 -40.96 -11.27 10.60
N LEU A 477 -40.00 -11.77 9.80
CA LEU A 477 -40.16 -12.86 8.84
C LEU A 477 -41.21 -12.61 7.73
N ARG A 478 -41.60 -11.35 7.50
CA ARG A 478 -42.47 -10.94 6.39
C ARG A 478 -41.76 -11.09 5.04
N TYR A 479 -42.47 -11.63 4.06
CA TYR A 479 -42.00 -11.81 2.68
C TYR A 479 -42.34 -10.60 1.80
N PHE A 480 -41.48 -10.37 0.81
CA PHE A 480 -41.52 -9.35 -0.25
C PHE A 480 -41.03 -10.02 -1.54
N SER A 481 -41.53 -9.65 -2.72
CA SER A 481 -40.94 -10.19 -3.97
C SER A 481 -39.56 -9.58 -4.26
N ASP A 482 -38.77 -10.20 -5.12
CA ASP A 482 -37.47 -9.65 -5.58
C ASP A 482 -37.62 -8.23 -6.17
N GLU A 483 -38.75 -7.91 -6.79
CA GLU A 483 -39.07 -6.57 -7.32
C GLU A 483 -39.32 -5.51 -6.22
N GLN A 484 -39.58 -5.94 -4.97
CA GLN A 484 -39.93 -5.08 -3.82
C GLN A 484 -38.74 -4.78 -2.90
N GLY A 485 -37.50 -4.94 -3.38
CA GLY A 485 -36.28 -4.77 -2.57
C GLY A 485 -36.19 -3.42 -1.82
N GLU A 486 -36.61 -2.31 -2.43
CA GLU A 486 -36.63 -0.99 -1.75
C GLU A 486 -37.68 -0.92 -0.62
N GLU A 487 -38.80 -1.62 -0.77
CA GLU A 487 -39.85 -1.68 0.25
C GLU A 487 -39.44 -2.57 1.43
N LEU A 488 -38.70 -3.66 1.15
CA LEU A 488 -38.04 -4.47 2.16
C LEU A 488 -37.05 -3.62 2.98
N PHE A 489 -36.15 -2.86 2.35
CA PHE A 489 -35.16 -2.06 3.08
C PHE A 489 -35.83 -0.97 3.95
N ARG A 490 -36.87 -0.31 3.44
CA ARG A 490 -37.69 0.65 4.21
C ARG A 490 -38.35 -0.04 5.41
N HIS A 491 -38.97 -1.19 5.17
CA HIS A 491 -39.62 -1.97 6.22
C HIS A 491 -38.63 -2.50 7.26
N VAL A 492 -37.41 -2.89 6.89
CA VAL A 492 -36.37 -3.32 7.85
C VAL A 492 -35.96 -2.18 8.78
N ALA A 493 -35.85 -0.95 8.27
CA ALA A 493 -35.55 0.24 9.08
C ALA A 493 -36.71 0.70 9.99
N GLU A 494 -37.95 0.34 9.64
CA GLU A 494 -39.13 0.52 10.50
C GLU A 494 -39.29 -0.63 11.53
N CYS A 495 -38.88 -1.85 11.16
CA CYS A 495 -39.04 -3.08 11.96
C CYS A 495 -37.88 -3.32 12.95
N CYS A 496 -36.88 -2.45 12.99
CA CYS A 496 -35.80 -2.45 13.97
C CYS A 496 -35.97 -1.39 15.08
N GLN A 497 -37.17 -0.81 15.20
CA GLN A 497 -37.61 0.12 16.26
C GLN A 497 -38.66 -0.56 17.16
#